data_AF-A0AAD7CHL4-F1
#
_entry.id   AF-A0AAD7CHL4-F1
#
_cell.length_a   1.000
_cell.length_b   1.000
_cell.length_c   1.000
_cell.angle_alpha   90.00
_cell.angle_beta   90.00
_cell.angle_gamma   90.00
#
_symmetry.space_group_name_H-M   'P 1'
#
loop_
_entity.id
_entity.type
_entity.pdbx_description
1 polymer ?
#
loop_
_entity_poly.entity_id
_entity_poly.type
_entity_poly.pdbx_seq_one_letter_code
_entity_poly.pdbx_strand_id
1 'polypeptide(L)'
;MADANPKLFKGDGISENATDFLNAMRRRNLLSPSWKDVEKLEFFELCKKLMQWPEKMAEKEKGVRVENDGIQEWDHVCWALKVAELGARIDAAGSLISLALKNIPGSLLLRLGSKRGTWPELVQAMKDVPTAELTVVRHNEMRMAEMEARIAQLQQTPSRALAVSFANMAMSSPARNDPAAPVGCAPFCPDSERLRIIQATSAMIHPCTAAGLVAYVLQITVYNQKHSAQAGKPNEDRPYPLTPGTVNVTLGECHVCGMMGHFGTRCNAAENLKCPALETRWRQIAQSICSQAERKANPTTAINIVADGSDADVRECDVFFDTADYDQAVIEDYLRHEGKGSGPSI
;
A
#
# COMPACT_ATOMS: atom_id res chain seq x y z
N MET A 1 1.29 20.73 26.08
CA MET A 1 1.39 20.03 24.78
C MET A 1 1.67 18.58 25.08
N ALA A 2 0.63 17.74 25.08
CA ALA A 2 0.73 16.34 25.50
C ALA A 2 0.69 15.45 24.26
N ASP A 3 1.69 14.58 24.15
CA ASP A 3 1.84 13.57 23.11
C ASP A 3 0.59 12.67 23.00
N ALA A 4 0.00 12.64 21.80
CA ALA A 4 -1.08 11.73 21.46
C ALA A 4 -0.51 10.31 21.28
N ASN A 5 -0.69 9.46 22.29
CA ASN A 5 -0.30 8.05 22.27
C ASN A 5 -1.20 7.23 21.30
N PRO A 6 -0.67 6.65 20.20
CA PRO A 6 -1.46 6.07 19.11
C PRO A 6 -1.94 4.62 19.33
N LYS A 7 -1.95 4.10 20.57
CA LYS A 7 -2.07 2.65 20.82
C LYS A 7 -3.48 2.07 21.07
N LEU A 8 -4.56 2.86 21.07
CA LEU A 8 -5.87 2.35 21.54
C LEU A 8 -6.71 1.57 20.51
N PHE A 9 -6.19 1.26 19.33
CA PHE A 9 -6.94 0.54 18.29
C PHE A 9 -6.10 -0.51 17.54
N LYS A 10 -4.90 -0.80 18.03
CA LYS A 10 -4.10 -1.93 17.56
C LYS A 10 -3.98 -2.90 18.73
N GLY A 11 -4.81 -3.94 18.71
CA GLY A 11 -4.80 -4.99 19.72
C GLY A 11 -6.09 -4.96 20.52
N ASP A 12 -6.86 -6.03 20.31
CA ASP A 12 -8.06 -6.43 21.03
C ASP A 12 -9.31 -5.63 20.69
N GLY A 13 -10.38 -6.36 20.38
CA GLY A 13 -11.65 -5.81 19.94
C GLY A 13 -12.23 -4.78 20.91
N ILE A 14 -13.30 -4.14 20.48
CA ILE A 14 -14.15 -3.31 21.35
C ILE A 14 -14.34 -4.09 22.64
N SER A 15 -14.03 -3.48 23.80
CA SER A 15 -14.44 -4.07 25.06
C SER A 15 -15.93 -4.39 24.94
N GLU A 16 -16.30 -5.65 25.08
CA GLU A 16 -17.72 -6.05 25.07
C GLU A 16 -18.51 -5.31 26.16
N ASN A 17 -17.80 -4.72 27.13
CA ASN A 17 -18.32 -3.89 28.19
C ASN A 17 -18.41 -2.40 27.79
N ALA A 18 -19.65 -1.92 27.72
CA ALA A 18 -20.01 -0.51 27.49
C ALA A 18 -19.25 0.47 28.41
N THR A 19 -18.98 0.06 29.65
CA THR A 19 -18.35 0.90 30.67
C THR A 19 -16.92 1.26 30.30
N ASP A 20 -16.14 0.31 29.78
CA ASP A 20 -14.74 0.54 29.42
C ASP A 20 -14.63 1.45 28.19
N PHE A 21 -15.51 1.24 27.22
CA PHE A 21 -15.61 2.09 26.03
C PHE A 21 -15.96 3.53 26.42
N LEU A 22 -16.98 3.73 27.26
CA LEU A 22 -17.39 5.06 27.70
C LEU A 22 -16.30 5.73 28.55
N ASN A 23 -15.57 4.98 29.38
CA ASN A 23 -14.44 5.50 30.13
C ASN A 23 -13.26 5.86 29.22
N ALA A 24 -13.02 5.14 28.13
CA ALA A 24 -12.02 5.49 27.13
C ALA A 24 -12.40 6.77 26.35
N MET A 25 -13.67 6.91 25.98
CA MET A 25 -14.18 8.10 25.30
C MET A 25 -14.18 9.34 26.22
N ARG A 26 -14.52 9.17 27.51
CA ARG A 26 -14.41 10.23 28.53
C ARG A 26 -12.97 10.72 28.70
N ARG A 27 -11.99 9.81 28.75
CA ARG A 27 -10.55 10.14 28.84
C ARG A 27 -10.05 10.99 27.66
N ARG A 28 -10.74 10.94 26.53
CA ARG A 28 -10.42 11.71 25.32
C ARG A 28 -11.25 12.97 25.15
N ASN A 29 -12.09 13.32 26.13
CA ASN A 29 -13.06 14.41 26.04
C ASN A 29 -14.00 14.30 24.81
N LEU A 30 -14.29 13.07 24.37
CA LEU A 30 -15.19 12.80 23.24
C LEU A 30 -16.65 12.63 23.66
N LEU A 31 -16.92 12.54 24.97
CA LEU A 31 -18.27 12.55 25.52
C LEU A 31 -18.53 13.92 26.11
N SER A 32 -19.63 14.55 25.71
CA SER A 32 -20.05 15.78 26.38
C SER A 32 -20.40 15.47 27.85
N PRO A 33 -20.00 16.32 28.80
CA PRO A 33 -20.46 16.22 30.18
C PRO A 33 -21.98 16.32 30.31
N SER A 34 -22.65 16.93 29.33
CA SER A 34 -24.10 17.13 29.30
C SER A 34 -24.90 15.88 28.92
N TRP A 35 -24.26 14.81 28.45
CA TRP A 35 -24.97 13.62 28.00
C TRP A 35 -25.49 12.79 29.18
N LYS A 36 -26.75 12.36 29.05
CA LYS A 36 -27.39 11.37 29.92
C LYS A 36 -26.79 9.99 29.65
N ASP A 37 -26.89 9.09 30.62
CA ASP A 37 -26.31 7.75 30.49
C ASP A 37 -26.99 6.91 29.42
N VAL A 38 -28.28 7.17 29.15
CA VAL A 38 -29.02 6.58 28.02
C VAL A 38 -28.41 6.97 26.68
N GLU A 39 -28.05 8.25 26.49
CA GLU A 39 -27.44 8.75 25.26
C GLU A 39 -26.03 8.18 25.05
N LYS A 40 -25.28 7.98 26.14
CA LYS A 40 -23.96 7.32 26.12
C LYS A 40 -24.08 5.85 25.71
N LEU A 41 -25.08 5.13 26.23
CA LEU A 41 -25.37 3.74 25.86
C LEU A 41 -25.82 3.60 24.41
N GLU A 42 -26.70 4.50 23.94
CA GLU A 42 -27.10 4.57 22.53
C GLU A 42 -25.88 4.79 21.63
N PHE A 43 -24.97 5.69 22.02
CA PHE A 43 -23.73 5.93 21.31
C PHE A 43 -22.79 4.72 21.32
N PHE A 44 -22.67 3.99 22.44
CA PHE A 44 -21.88 2.77 22.50
C PHE A 44 -22.42 1.69 21.56
N GLU A 45 -23.72 1.40 21.63
CA GLU A 45 -24.37 0.44 20.74
C GLU A 45 -24.28 0.87 19.27
N LEU A 46 -24.29 2.18 19.02
CA LEU A 46 -24.05 2.73 17.70
C LEU A 46 -22.63 2.47 17.22
N CYS A 47 -21.62 2.83 18.01
CA CYS A 47 -20.23 2.59 17.69
C CYS A 47 -19.97 1.10 17.45
N LYS A 48 -20.60 0.23 18.23
CA LYS A 48 -20.58 -1.21 18.05
C LYS A 48 -21.21 -1.63 16.71
N LYS A 49 -22.41 -1.14 16.37
CA LYS A 49 -23.05 -1.39 15.06
C LYS A 49 -22.23 -0.85 13.89
N LEU A 50 -21.63 0.34 14.04
CA LEU A 50 -20.73 0.98 13.08
C LEU A 50 -19.46 0.17 12.85
N MET A 51 -18.89 -0.41 13.90
CA MET A 51 -17.68 -1.22 13.83
C MET A 51 -17.94 -2.65 13.35
N GLN A 52 -19.15 -3.18 13.53
CA GLN A 52 -19.58 -4.45 12.94
C GLN A 52 -20.03 -4.32 11.47
N TRP A 53 -20.22 -3.10 10.99
CA TRP A 53 -20.65 -2.83 9.62
C TRP A 53 -19.67 -3.31 8.53
N PRO A 54 -18.34 -3.20 8.68
CA PRO A 54 -17.37 -3.69 7.69
C PRO A 54 -17.40 -5.22 7.56
N GLU A 55 -17.63 -5.94 8.67
CA GLU A 55 -17.82 -7.40 8.67
C GLU A 55 -19.11 -7.79 7.93
N LYS A 56 -20.21 -7.08 8.19
CA LYS A 56 -21.49 -7.28 7.49
C LYS A 56 -21.41 -6.96 5.99
N MET A 57 -20.64 -5.95 5.61
CA MET A 57 -20.35 -5.62 4.21
C MET A 57 -19.40 -6.62 3.55
N ALA A 58 -18.47 -7.22 4.32
CA ALA A 58 -17.52 -8.21 3.81
C ALA A 58 -18.16 -9.56 3.54
N GLU A 59 -19.17 -9.96 4.31
CA GLU A 59 -19.68 -11.32 4.25
C GLU A 59 -20.74 -11.56 3.17
N LYS A 60 -21.53 -10.55 2.75
CA LYS A 60 -22.63 -10.79 1.77
C LYS A 60 -22.89 -9.74 0.69
N GLU A 61 -22.74 -8.43 0.91
CA GLU A 61 -23.39 -7.45 0.02
C GLU A 61 -22.62 -6.13 -0.05
N LYS A 62 -21.84 -5.93 -1.12
CA LYS A 62 -21.33 -4.60 -1.51
C LYS A 62 -22.02 -4.17 -2.81
N GLY A 63 -22.71 -3.03 -2.78
CA GLY A 63 -23.50 -2.53 -3.89
C GLY A 63 -24.83 -3.27 -4.04
N VAL A 64 -25.48 -3.62 -2.94
CA VAL A 64 -26.87 -4.08 -2.97
C VAL A 64 -27.79 -2.92 -2.63
N ARG A 65 -28.90 -2.79 -3.37
CA ARG A 65 -29.97 -1.85 -3.01
C ARG A 65 -30.72 -2.44 -1.83
N VAL A 66 -30.66 -1.76 -0.71
CA VAL A 66 -31.38 -2.10 0.51
C VAL A 66 -32.58 -1.18 0.62
N GLU A 67 -33.74 -1.72 0.97
CA GLU A 67 -34.91 -0.92 1.28
C GLU A 67 -34.73 -0.26 2.65
N ASN A 68 -34.67 1.06 2.68
CA ASN A 68 -34.63 1.86 3.90
C ASN A 68 -35.80 2.84 3.85
N ASP A 69 -36.76 2.67 4.78
CA ASP A 69 -37.98 3.49 4.87
C ASP A 69 -38.81 3.53 3.58
N GLY A 70 -38.87 2.39 2.86
CA GLY A 70 -39.60 2.26 1.59
C GLY A 70 -38.86 2.81 0.37
N ILE A 71 -37.63 3.31 0.54
CA ILE A 71 -36.78 3.80 -0.55
C ILE A 71 -35.66 2.79 -0.77
N GLN A 72 -35.45 2.37 -2.03
CA GLN A 72 -34.30 1.56 -2.40
C GLN A 72 -33.07 2.45 -2.58
N GLU A 73 -32.16 2.40 -1.61
CA GLU A 73 -30.87 3.08 -1.68
C GLU A 73 -29.73 2.07 -1.55
N TRP A 74 -28.53 2.48 -1.96
CA TRP A 74 -27.35 1.62 -1.83
C TRP A 74 -26.94 1.48 -0.37
N ASP A 75 -26.52 0.28 0.02
CA ASP A 75 -25.98 -0.08 1.34
C ASP A 75 -25.08 0.99 2.01
N HIS A 76 -24.08 1.52 1.29
CA HIS A 76 -23.14 2.53 1.78
C HIS A 76 -23.79 3.90 1.96
N VAL A 77 -24.81 4.23 1.17
CA VAL A 77 -25.60 5.46 1.33
C VAL A 77 -26.50 5.33 2.56
N CYS A 78 -27.21 4.21 2.72
CA CYS A 78 -28.02 3.91 3.90
C CYS A 78 -27.18 3.98 5.18
N TRP A 79 -25.95 3.47 5.14
CA TRP A 79 -24.99 3.61 6.22
C TRP A 79 -24.63 5.06 6.49
N ALA A 80 -24.24 5.81 5.45
CA ALA A 80 -23.82 7.20 5.60
C ALA A 80 -24.92 8.05 6.20
N LEU A 81 -26.18 7.84 5.77
CA LEU A 81 -27.36 8.52 6.31
C LEU A 81 -27.55 8.24 7.80
N LYS A 82 -27.53 6.97 8.21
CA LYS A 82 -27.68 6.58 9.63
C LYS A 82 -26.56 7.17 10.48
N VAL A 83 -25.33 7.07 10.00
CA VAL A 83 -24.16 7.58 10.70
C VAL A 83 -24.18 9.11 10.79
N ALA A 84 -24.62 9.79 9.73
CA ALA A 84 -24.74 11.24 9.72
C ALA A 84 -25.87 11.75 10.62
N GLU A 85 -27.03 11.09 10.64
CA GLU A 85 -28.14 11.44 11.53
C GLU A 85 -27.69 11.36 13.00
N LEU A 86 -27.04 10.26 13.35
CA LEU A 86 -26.61 9.99 14.72
C LEU A 86 -25.38 10.83 15.08
N GLY A 87 -24.45 10.98 14.14
CA GLY A 87 -23.31 11.88 14.26
C GLY A 87 -23.75 13.33 14.47
N ALA A 88 -24.76 13.81 13.74
CA ALA A 88 -25.27 15.17 13.89
C ALA A 88 -25.98 15.41 15.23
N ARG A 89 -26.67 14.39 15.78
CA ARG A 89 -27.26 14.47 17.13
C ARG A 89 -26.21 14.65 18.23
N ILE A 90 -25.01 14.11 18.01
CA ILE A 90 -23.99 13.90 19.04
C ILE A 90 -22.84 14.92 18.91
N ASP A 91 -22.46 15.21 17.68
CA ASP A 91 -21.33 16.03 17.28
C ASP A 91 -21.68 16.72 15.96
N ALA A 92 -22.54 17.72 16.04
CA ALA A 92 -22.94 18.51 14.87
C ALA A 92 -21.74 19.13 14.12
N ALA A 93 -20.60 19.33 14.80
CA ALA A 93 -19.38 19.89 14.25
C ALA A 93 -18.55 18.90 13.40
N GLY A 94 -18.86 17.60 13.42
CA GLY A 94 -18.20 16.60 12.56
C GLY A 94 -16.83 16.10 13.03
N SER A 95 -16.44 16.39 14.27
CA SER A 95 -15.20 15.90 14.90
C SER A 95 -15.07 14.36 14.87
N LEU A 96 -16.18 13.63 14.92
CA LEU A 96 -16.27 12.16 14.92
C LEU A 96 -16.31 11.55 13.51
N ILE A 97 -16.37 12.36 12.45
CA ILE A 97 -16.35 11.87 11.06
C ILE A 97 -15.08 11.04 10.82
N SER A 98 -13.94 11.50 11.30
CA SER A 98 -12.66 10.77 11.20
C SER A 98 -12.72 9.36 11.80
N LEU A 99 -13.45 9.20 12.91
CA LEU A 99 -13.64 7.93 13.59
C LEU A 99 -14.57 7.01 12.80
N ALA A 100 -15.68 7.55 12.27
CA ALA A 100 -16.61 6.81 11.43
C ALA A 100 -15.93 6.29 10.15
N LEU A 101 -15.07 7.12 9.55
CA LEU A 101 -14.33 6.79 8.33
C LEU A 101 -13.30 5.67 8.53
N LYS A 102 -12.73 5.51 9.72
CA LYS A 102 -11.66 4.54 9.98
C LYS A 102 -12.05 3.09 9.65
N ASN A 103 -13.33 2.77 9.72
CA ASN A 103 -13.84 1.42 9.51
C ASN A 103 -14.36 1.20 8.08
N ILE A 104 -14.35 2.22 7.23
CA ILE A 104 -14.83 2.11 5.86
C ILE A 104 -13.76 1.41 5.01
N PRO A 105 -14.15 0.57 4.02
CA PRO A 105 -13.23 0.04 3.03
C PRO A 105 -12.33 1.13 2.44
N GLY A 106 -11.02 0.84 2.35
CA GLY A 106 -10.02 1.78 1.85
C GLY A 106 -10.32 2.33 0.45
N SER A 107 -11.00 1.54 -0.37
CA SER A 107 -11.47 1.90 -1.71
C SER A 107 -12.50 3.04 -1.70
N LEU A 108 -13.48 2.98 -0.80
CA LEU A 108 -14.43 4.08 -0.56
C LEU A 108 -13.70 5.30 0.03
N LEU A 109 -12.77 5.08 0.97
CA LEU A 109 -11.98 6.17 1.55
C LEU A 109 -11.14 6.92 0.51
N LEU A 110 -10.56 6.23 -0.46
CA LEU A 110 -9.77 6.86 -1.53
C LEU A 110 -10.63 7.82 -2.36
N ARG A 111 -11.90 7.44 -2.61
CA ARG A 111 -12.84 8.23 -3.42
C ARG A 111 -13.43 9.43 -2.72
N LEU A 112 -13.64 9.35 -1.42
CA LEU A 112 -14.15 10.48 -0.63
C LEU A 112 -13.18 11.67 -0.57
N GLY A 113 -11.90 11.48 -0.93
CA GLY A 113 -10.91 12.57 -1.02
C GLY A 113 -10.80 13.39 0.26
N SER A 114 -10.61 14.71 0.16
CA SER A 114 -10.50 15.59 1.36
C SER A 114 -11.84 16.22 1.80
N LYS A 115 -12.95 15.93 1.10
CA LYS A 115 -14.26 16.60 1.29
C LYS A 115 -15.08 15.94 2.40
N ARG A 116 -14.70 16.17 3.65
CA ARG A 116 -15.27 15.45 4.82
C ARG A 116 -15.41 16.33 6.07
N GLY A 117 -15.67 17.62 5.89
CA GLY A 117 -15.74 18.55 7.02
C GLY A 117 -16.99 18.36 7.86
N THR A 118 -18.11 17.99 7.23
CA THR A 118 -19.42 17.92 7.89
C THR A 118 -20.19 16.62 7.57
N TRP A 119 -21.15 16.25 8.40
CA TRP A 119 -21.97 15.05 8.18
C TRP A 119 -22.76 15.09 6.86
N PRO A 120 -23.37 16.23 6.45
CA PRO A 120 -24.03 16.31 5.14
C PRO A 120 -23.05 16.15 3.98
N GLU A 121 -21.84 16.71 4.08
CA GLU A 121 -20.79 16.50 3.07
C GLU A 121 -20.40 15.03 2.96
N LEU A 122 -20.28 14.33 4.09
CA LEU A 122 -19.99 12.89 4.07
C LEU A 122 -21.09 12.10 3.35
N VAL A 123 -22.36 12.39 3.65
CA VAL A 123 -23.51 11.74 2.98
C VAL A 123 -23.50 12.04 1.49
N GLN A 124 -23.31 13.30 1.11
CA GLN A 124 -23.29 13.70 -0.28
C GLN A 124 -22.12 13.05 -1.03
N ALA A 125 -20.93 13.06 -0.43
CA ALA A 125 -19.75 12.42 -1.01
C ALA A 125 -19.95 10.91 -1.19
N MET A 126 -20.71 10.25 -0.30
CA MET A 126 -21.09 8.84 -0.45
C MET A 126 -22.14 8.63 -1.56
N LYS A 127 -23.09 9.54 -1.73
CA LYS A 127 -24.08 9.50 -2.82
C LYS A 127 -23.45 9.73 -4.20
N ASP A 128 -22.41 10.56 -4.24
CA ASP A 128 -21.69 10.90 -5.47
C ASP A 128 -20.74 9.78 -5.94
N VAL A 129 -20.54 8.73 -5.13
CA VAL A 129 -19.68 7.61 -5.55
C VAL A 129 -20.31 6.88 -6.73
N PRO A 130 -19.65 6.80 -7.89
CA PRO A 130 -20.20 6.11 -9.06
C PRO A 130 -20.39 4.63 -8.78
N THR A 131 -21.61 4.15 -8.97
CA THR A 131 -22.00 2.76 -8.69
C THR A 131 -21.29 1.76 -9.59
N ALA A 132 -21.02 2.14 -10.85
CA ALA A 132 -20.21 1.36 -11.78
C ALA A 132 -18.79 1.12 -11.20
N GLU A 133 -18.20 2.12 -10.57
CA GLU A 133 -16.86 1.98 -9.97
C GLU A 133 -16.86 1.09 -8.73
N LEU A 134 -17.93 1.09 -7.93
CA LEU A 134 -18.06 0.19 -6.79
C LEU A 134 -18.06 -1.29 -7.21
N THR A 135 -18.65 -1.60 -8.36
CA THR A 135 -18.61 -2.97 -8.91
C THR A 135 -17.20 -3.37 -9.35
N VAL A 136 -16.44 -2.43 -9.95
CA VAL A 136 -15.04 -2.66 -10.36
C VAL A 136 -14.15 -2.85 -9.14
N VAL A 137 -14.28 -1.98 -8.13
CA VAL A 137 -13.57 -2.11 -6.85
C VAL A 137 -13.88 -3.45 -6.20
N ARG A 138 -15.15 -3.86 -6.15
CA ARG A 138 -15.57 -5.16 -5.62
C ARG A 138 -14.91 -6.31 -6.36
N HIS A 139 -14.89 -6.25 -7.70
CA HIS A 139 -14.25 -7.27 -8.51
C HIS A 139 -12.74 -7.34 -8.24
N ASN A 140 -12.08 -6.19 -8.11
CA ASN A 140 -10.66 -6.11 -7.78
C ASN A 140 -10.37 -6.65 -6.37
N GLU A 141 -11.15 -6.29 -5.36
CA GLU A 141 -10.99 -6.81 -3.98
C GLU A 141 -11.21 -8.32 -3.92
N MET A 142 -12.24 -8.84 -4.60
CA MET A 142 -12.52 -10.28 -4.67
C MET A 142 -11.38 -11.03 -5.36
N ARG A 143 -10.86 -10.49 -6.47
CA ARG A 143 -9.74 -11.06 -7.21
C ARG A 143 -8.44 -11.04 -6.40
N MET A 144 -8.21 -9.96 -5.63
CA MET A 144 -7.07 -9.87 -4.72
C MET A 144 -7.18 -10.88 -3.58
N ALA A 145 -8.36 -11.02 -2.96
CA ALA A 145 -8.61 -12.00 -1.91
C ALA A 145 -8.47 -13.45 -2.44
N GLU A 146 -8.98 -13.72 -3.63
CA GLU A 146 -8.80 -15.02 -4.30
C GLU A 146 -7.33 -15.29 -4.60
N MET A 147 -6.60 -14.29 -5.11
CA MET A 147 -5.16 -14.42 -5.38
C MET A 147 -4.37 -14.64 -4.09
N GLU A 148 -4.69 -13.93 -3.02
CA GLU A 148 -4.06 -14.11 -1.70
C GLU A 148 -4.35 -15.50 -1.13
N ALA A 149 -5.60 -15.97 -1.22
CA ALA A 149 -5.98 -17.34 -0.85
C ALA A 149 -5.21 -18.39 -1.67
N ARG A 150 -5.02 -18.15 -2.96
CA ARG A 150 -4.25 -19.02 -3.85
C ARG A 150 -2.76 -19.01 -3.49
N ILE A 151 -2.18 -17.86 -3.15
CA ILE A 151 -0.80 -17.76 -2.64
C ILE A 151 -0.67 -18.53 -1.32
N ALA A 152 -1.63 -18.38 -0.40
CA ALA A 152 -1.64 -19.11 0.86
C ALA A 152 -1.72 -20.63 0.64
N GLN A 153 -2.53 -21.10 -0.32
CA GLN A 153 -2.57 -22.52 -0.70
C GLN A 153 -1.25 -23.01 -1.30
N LEU A 154 -0.60 -22.22 -2.15
CA LEU A 154 0.70 -22.58 -2.72
C LEU A 154 1.79 -22.69 -1.64
N GLN A 155 1.73 -21.87 -0.58
CA GLN A 155 2.63 -21.97 0.56
C GLN A 155 2.46 -23.27 1.37
N GLN A 156 1.30 -23.94 1.28
CA GLN A 156 1.02 -25.21 1.95
C GLN A 156 1.38 -26.45 1.11
N THR A 157 1.93 -26.30 -0.09
CA THR A 157 2.27 -27.46 -0.93
C THR A 157 3.46 -28.26 -0.37
N PRO A 158 3.40 -29.62 -0.42
CA PRO A 158 4.44 -30.51 0.12
C PRO A 158 5.80 -30.34 -0.58
N SER A 159 5.81 -29.73 -1.76
CA SER A 159 7.02 -29.39 -2.53
C SER A 159 7.94 -28.40 -1.78
N ARG A 160 7.40 -27.53 -0.93
CA ARG A 160 8.22 -26.63 -0.10
C ARG A 160 8.93 -27.40 1.01
N ALA A 161 8.27 -28.39 1.61
CA ALA A 161 8.91 -29.28 2.59
C ALA A 161 10.09 -30.03 1.95
N LEU A 162 9.90 -30.55 0.72
CA LEU A 162 10.99 -31.17 -0.04
C LEU A 162 12.11 -30.17 -0.39
N ALA A 163 11.78 -28.95 -0.83
CA ALA A 163 12.79 -27.92 -1.12
C ALA A 163 13.62 -27.53 0.11
N VAL A 164 13.00 -27.47 1.30
CA VAL A 164 13.70 -27.24 2.57
C VAL A 164 14.54 -28.46 2.97
N SER A 165 14.05 -29.68 2.75
CA SER A 165 14.81 -30.92 2.98
C SER A 165 16.06 -31.01 2.10
N PHE A 166 15.97 -30.61 0.82
CA PHE A 166 17.13 -30.58 -0.08
C PHE A 166 18.12 -29.47 0.29
N ALA A 167 17.65 -28.32 0.76
CA ALA A 167 18.54 -27.25 1.25
C ALA A 167 19.36 -27.70 2.49
N ASN A 168 18.80 -28.57 3.33
CA ASN A 168 19.47 -29.11 4.51
C ASN A 168 20.38 -30.33 4.22
N MET A 169 20.31 -30.92 3.02
CA MET A 169 21.20 -32.01 2.59
C MET A 169 22.51 -31.54 1.94
N ALA A 170 22.74 -30.22 1.84
CA ALA A 170 24.03 -29.66 1.41
C ALA A 170 25.11 -29.91 2.48
N MET A 171 25.65 -31.12 2.46
CA MET A 171 26.77 -31.58 3.28
C MET A 171 28.02 -30.74 3.01
N SER A 172 28.58 -30.21 4.09
CA SER A 172 30.00 -29.94 4.35
C SER A 172 30.90 -29.87 3.12
N SER A 173 31.07 -28.67 2.54
CA SER A 173 32.24 -28.40 1.72
C SER A 173 33.51 -28.51 2.58
N PRO A 174 34.52 -29.29 2.16
CA PRO A 174 35.80 -29.30 2.85
C PRO A 174 36.44 -27.92 2.71
N ALA A 175 36.96 -27.40 3.83
CA ALA A 175 37.73 -26.17 3.88
C ALA A 175 38.95 -26.30 2.96
N ARG A 176 38.91 -25.63 1.80
CA ARG A 176 40.09 -25.38 0.97
C ARG A 176 40.85 -24.22 1.58
N ASN A 177 41.98 -24.55 2.21
CA ASN A 177 43.06 -23.60 2.49
C ASN A 177 43.77 -23.30 1.16
N ASP A 178 43.21 -22.39 0.36
CA ASP A 178 43.92 -21.80 -0.76
C ASP A 178 44.60 -20.49 -0.29
N PRO A 179 45.89 -20.27 -0.62
CA PRO A 179 46.55 -19.01 -0.33
C PRO A 179 45.85 -17.87 -1.09
N ALA A 180 45.57 -16.79 -0.36
CA ALA A 180 44.85 -15.63 -0.85
C ALA A 180 45.44 -15.11 -2.18
N ALA A 181 44.75 -15.37 -3.28
CA ALA A 181 44.94 -14.63 -4.52
C ALA A 181 44.57 -13.15 -4.25
N PRO A 182 45.29 -12.18 -4.83
CA PRO A 182 44.94 -10.79 -4.70
C PRO A 182 43.53 -10.61 -5.25
N VAL A 183 42.65 -10.02 -4.43
CA VAL A 183 41.29 -9.65 -4.80
C VAL A 183 41.40 -8.67 -5.96
N GLY A 184 41.32 -9.21 -7.17
CA GLY A 184 41.19 -8.41 -8.39
C GLY A 184 39.93 -7.58 -8.22
N CYS A 185 40.11 -6.27 -8.18
CA CYS A 185 39.03 -5.30 -8.19
C CYS A 185 38.13 -5.66 -9.39
N ALA A 186 36.92 -6.18 -9.13
CA ALA A 186 35.94 -6.34 -10.19
C ALA A 186 35.81 -4.97 -10.91
N PRO A 187 35.75 -4.93 -12.25
CA PRO A 187 35.67 -3.67 -12.98
C PRO A 187 34.55 -2.81 -12.39
N PHE A 188 34.90 -1.65 -11.85
CA PHE A 188 33.94 -0.71 -11.29
C PHE A 188 32.95 -0.34 -12.41
N CYS A 189 31.70 -0.78 -12.29
CA CYS A 189 30.64 -0.35 -13.19
C CYS A 189 30.48 1.17 -13.01
N PRO A 190 30.73 2.00 -14.05
CA PRO A 190 30.68 3.44 -13.91
C PRO A 190 29.27 3.89 -13.51
N ASP A 191 29.15 4.95 -12.71
CA ASP A 191 27.86 5.38 -12.16
C ASP A 191 26.83 5.72 -13.24
N SER A 192 27.26 6.15 -14.42
CA SER A 192 26.39 6.38 -15.58
C SER A 192 25.70 5.10 -16.08
N GLU A 193 26.36 3.95 -15.98
CA GLU A 193 25.78 2.66 -16.34
C GLU A 193 24.80 2.19 -15.25
N ARG A 194 25.19 2.36 -13.98
CA ARG A 194 24.32 2.05 -12.82
C ARG A 194 23.01 2.85 -12.88
N LEU A 195 23.09 4.14 -13.23
CA LEU A 195 21.91 4.99 -13.44
C LEU A 195 21.04 4.53 -14.62
N ARG A 196 21.65 4.06 -15.72
CA ARG A 196 20.89 3.50 -16.85
C ARG A 196 20.09 2.26 -16.46
N ILE A 197 20.66 1.38 -15.62
CA ILE A 197 19.93 0.20 -15.12
C ILE A 197 18.73 0.62 -14.25
N ILE A 198 18.90 1.64 -13.41
CA ILE A 198 17.79 2.21 -12.62
C ILE A 198 16.71 2.75 -13.55
N GLN A 199 17.07 3.59 -14.52
CA GLN A 199 16.13 4.17 -15.49
C GLN A 199 15.39 3.12 -16.32
N ALA A 200 16.07 2.04 -16.73
CA ALA A 200 15.43 0.94 -17.45
C ALA A 200 14.39 0.22 -16.58
N THR A 201 14.70 0.01 -15.31
CA THR A 201 13.75 -0.58 -14.34
C THR A 201 12.57 0.34 -14.08
N SER A 202 12.86 1.63 -13.98
CA SER A 202 11.90 2.71 -13.80
C SER A 202 10.87 2.78 -14.92
N ALA A 203 11.24 2.46 -16.16
CA ALA A 203 10.33 2.43 -17.30
C ALA A 203 9.32 1.27 -17.26
N MET A 204 9.55 0.26 -16.41
CA MET A 204 8.71 -0.95 -16.34
C MET A 204 7.62 -0.89 -15.26
N ILE A 205 7.38 0.27 -14.63
CA ILE A 205 6.31 0.38 -13.63
C ILE A 205 4.95 0.25 -14.31
N HIS A 206 4.18 -0.74 -13.86
CA HIS A 206 2.81 -0.90 -14.31
C HIS A 206 1.86 0.08 -13.60
N PRO A 207 0.83 0.60 -14.28
CA PRO A 207 -0.23 1.37 -13.65
C PRO A 207 -0.99 0.50 -12.64
N CYS A 208 -1.68 1.13 -11.70
CA CYS A 208 -2.48 0.46 -10.68
C CYS A 208 -3.81 -0.11 -11.27
N THR A 209 -3.69 -0.95 -12.29
CA THR A 209 -4.81 -1.63 -12.98
C THR A 209 -4.75 -3.14 -12.74
N ALA A 210 -5.84 -3.84 -13.01
CA ALA A 210 -5.88 -5.30 -12.91
C ALA A 210 -4.87 -5.97 -13.84
N ALA A 211 -4.68 -5.44 -15.05
CA ALA A 211 -3.67 -5.90 -16.00
C ALA A 211 -2.25 -5.65 -15.48
N GLY A 212 -1.99 -4.45 -14.94
CA GLY A 212 -0.70 -4.10 -14.34
C GLY A 212 -0.29 -5.01 -13.17
N LEU A 213 -1.25 -5.40 -12.32
CA LEU A 213 -1.02 -6.37 -11.25
C LEU A 213 -0.67 -7.77 -11.76
N VAL A 214 -1.33 -8.24 -12.84
CA VAL A 214 -1.01 -9.53 -13.45
C VAL A 214 0.39 -9.51 -14.05
N ALA A 215 0.72 -8.45 -14.79
CA ALA A 215 2.04 -8.27 -15.38
C ALA A 215 3.15 -8.23 -14.31
N TYR A 216 2.92 -7.51 -13.21
CA TYR A 216 3.84 -7.48 -12.07
C TYR A 216 4.06 -8.86 -11.42
N VAL A 217 3.00 -9.63 -11.20
CA VAL A 217 3.11 -10.98 -10.63
C VAL A 217 3.92 -11.90 -11.56
N LEU A 218 3.72 -11.79 -12.87
CA LEU A 218 4.51 -12.51 -13.86
C LEU A 218 5.98 -12.09 -13.84
N GLN A 219 6.26 -10.79 -13.76
CA GLN A 219 7.63 -10.27 -13.64
C GLN A 219 8.34 -10.79 -12.39
N ILE A 220 7.66 -10.80 -11.23
CA ILE A 220 8.22 -11.40 -10.01
C ILE A 220 8.50 -12.89 -10.21
N THR A 221 7.59 -13.62 -10.87
CA THR A 221 7.75 -15.05 -11.13
C THR A 221 8.98 -15.31 -12.00
N VAL A 222 9.13 -14.57 -13.10
CA VAL A 222 10.29 -14.64 -14.00
C VAL A 222 11.58 -14.26 -13.27
N TYR A 223 11.55 -13.17 -12.50
CA TYR A 223 12.69 -12.72 -11.71
C TYR A 223 13.15 -13.80 -10.71
N ASN A 224 12.21 -14.39 -9.97
CA ASN A 224 12.51 -15.43 -8.98
C ASN A 224 13.05 -16.71 -9.64
N GLN A 225 12.52 -17.10 -10.80
CA GLN A 225 13.05 -18.24 -11.56
C GLN A 225 14.50 -17.96 -11.99
N LYS A 226 14.75 -16.79 -12.59
CA LYS A 226 16.06 -16.38 -13.13
C LYS A 226 17.13 -16.24 -12.04
N HIS A 227 16.75 -15.80 -10.83
CA HIS A 227 17.70 -15.46 -9.76
C HIS A 227 17.61 -16.37 -8.52
N SER A 228 17.01 -17.55 -8.68
CA SER A 228 16.83 -18.55 -7.62
C SER A 228 18.16 -19.00 -6.97
N ALA A 229 19.24 -19.13 -7.74
CA ALA A 229 20.54 -19.61 -7.26
C ALA A 229 21.23 -18.66 -6.26
N GLN A 230 20.90 -17.37 -6.25
CA GLN A 230 21.47 -16.36 -5.34
C GLN A 230 20.44 -15.85 -4.33
N ALA A 231 19.52 -16.74 -3.92
CA ALA A 231 18.41 -16.44 -2.99
C ALA A 231 17.50 -15.29 -3.44
N GLY A 232 17.45 -14.96 -4.74
CA GLY A 232 16.59 -13.91 -5.28
C GLY A 232 16.90 -12.48 -4.81
N LYS A 233 18.02 -12.26 -4.11
CA LYS A 233 18.33 -10.93 -3.54
C LYS A 233 18.66 -9.92 -4.65
N PRO A 234 17.95 -8.78 -4.73
CA PRO A 234 18.27 -7.76 -5.73
C PRO A 234 19.62 -7.10 -5.44
N ASN A 235 20.27 -6.69 -6.52
CA ASN A 235 21.51 -5.90 -6.53
C ASN A 235 21.52 -5.02 -7.79
N GLU A 236 22.61 -4.29 -7.99
CA GLU A 236 22.73 -3.30 -9.07
C GLU A 236 22.48 -3.88 -10.46
N ASP A 237 22.91 -5.11 -10.70
CA ASP A 237 22.74 -5.80 -11.99
C ASP A 237 21.44 -6.63 -12.06
N ARG A 238 20.66 -6.69 -10.98
CA ARG A 238 19.43 -7.49 -10.85
C ARG A 238 18.34 -6.65 -10.23
N PRO A 239 17.77 -5.71 -10.99
CA PRO A 239 16.70 -4.87 -10.52
C PRO A 239 15.47 -5.70 -10.15
N TYR A 240 14.80 -5.34 -9.05
CA TYR A 240 13.56 -5.99 -8.65
C TYR A 240 12.36 -5.27 -9.29
N PRO A 241 11.35 -6.00 -9.80
CA PRO A 241 10.11 -5.40 -10.29
C PRO A 241 9.45 -4.49 -9.24
N LEU A 242 8.86 -3.37 -9.65
CA LEU A 242 8.24 -2.40 -8.75
C LEU A 242 6.72 -2.60 -8.67
N THR A 243 6.15 -2.46 -7.47
CA THR A 243 4.71 -2.65 -7.22
C THR A 243 3.90 -1.67 -8.09
N PRO A 244 2.85 -2.13 -8.79
CA PRO A 244 2.03 -1.26 -9.64
C PRO A 244 1.41 -0.10 -8.85
N GLY A 245 1.38 1.09 -9.47
CA GLY A 245 0.85 2.29 -8.83
C GLY A 245 1.75 2.95 -7.77
N THR A 246 2.96 2.43 -7.56
CA THR A 246 3.97 3.11 -6.73
C THR A 246 4.75 4.14 -7.54
N VAL A 247 5.38 5.08 -6.84
CA VAL A 247 6.31 6.04 -7.42
C VAL A 247 7.60 5.34 -7.84
N ASN A 248 8.20 5.90 -8.88
CA ASN A 248 9.47 5.44 -9.39
C ASN A 248 10.60 5.50 -8.36
N VAL A 249 11.59 4.62 -8.53
CA VAL A 249 12.79 4.69 -7.72
C VAL A 249 13.50 6.02 -7.96
N THR A 250 14.09 6.58 -6.90
CA THR A 250 14.95 7.77 -6.94
C THR A 250 14.23 9.10 -7.14
N LEU A 251 12.90 9.12 -7.03
CA LEU A 251 12.07 10.33 -7.10
C LEU A 251 11.70 10.88 -5.72
N GLY A 252 12.42 10.46 -4.67
CA GLY A 252 12.12 10.85 -3.28
C GLY A 252 10.98 10.03 -2.68
N GLU A 253 10.81 8.80 -3.13
CA GLU A 253 9.81 7.87 -2.64
C GLU A 253 10.18 7.28 -1.27
N CYS A 254 9.16 6.91 -0.50
CA CYS A 254 9.33 6.10 0.69
C CYS A 254 9.68 4.67 0.27
N HIS A 255 10.86 4.18 0.66
CA HIS A 255 11.28 2.81 0.29
C HIS A 255 10.37 1.71 0.87
N VAL A 256 9.54 2.02 1.88
CA VAL A 256 8.67 1.05 2.56
C VAL A 256 7.31 0.89 1.87
N CYS A 257 6.70 1.97 1.37
CA CYS A 257 5.38 1.93 0.75
C CYS A 257 5.37 2.41 -0.72
N GLY A 258 6.51 2.85 -1.25
CA GLY A 258 6.64 3.31 -2.63
C GLY A 258 5.92 4.63 -2.93
N MET A 259 5.41 5.36 -1.93
CA MET A 259 4.72 6.65 -2.11
C MET A 259 5.62 7.84 -1.74
N MET A 260 5.37 9.01 -2.32
CA MET A 260 6.06 10.26 -1.98
C MET A 260 5.51 10.91 -0.70
N GLY A 261 6.19 11.97 -0.23
CA GLY A 261 5.74 12.84 0.86
C GLY A 261 6.23 12.43 2.26
N HIS A 262 6.92 11.31 2.40
CA HIS A 262 7.54 10.90 3.66
C HIS A 262 8.71 9.92 3.45
N PHE A 263 9.52 9.72 4.50
CA PHE A 263 10.64 8.78 4.52
C PHE A 263 10.29 7.50 5.28
N GLY A 264 11.03 6.42 5.03
CA GLY A 264 10.76 5.08 5.60
C GLY A 264 10.62 5.03 7.13
N THR A 265 11.39 5.84 7.88
CA THR A 265 11.28 5.91 9.35
C THR A 265 9.99 6.55 9.85
N ARG A 266 9.32 7.34 9.00
CA ARG A 266 8.02 7.98 9.26
C ARG A 266 6.87 7.29 8.53
N CYS A 267 7.12 6.14 7.90
CA CYS A 267 6.10 5.40 7.17
C CYS A 267 5.10 4.78 8.15
N ASN A 268 3.84 5.20 8.04
CA ASN A 268 2.71 4.68 8.83
C ASN A 268 1.74 3.83 7.99
N ALA A 269 2.13 3.46 6.76
CA ALA A 269 1.34 2.60 5.88
C ALA A 269 0.97 1.28 6.59
N ALA A 270 -0.27 0.83 6.35
CA ALA A 270 -0.73 -0.48 6.78
C ALA A 270 0.10 -1.59 6.12
N GLU A 271 0.19 -2.76 6.75
CA GLU A 271 1.08 -3.85 6.28
C GLU A 271 0.78 -4.27 4.84
N ASN A 272 -0.50 -4.31 4.46
CA ASN A 272 -0.96 -4.63 3.11
C ASN A 272 -0.69 -3.53 2.06
N LEU A 273 -0.25 -2.35 2.48
CA LEU A 273 0.13 -1.23 1.61
C LEU A 273 1.66 -1.06 1.54
N LYS A 274 2.44 -1.90 2.22
CA LYS A 274 3.89 -1.87 2.14
C LYS A 274 4.35 -2.64 0.91
N CYS A 275 5.42 -2.13 0.29
CA CYS A 275 6.12 -2.84 -0.76
C CYS A 275 6.70 -4.16 -0.21
N PRO A 276 6.80 -5.21 -1.03
CA PRO A 276 7.49 -6.43 -0.64
C PRO A 276 8.93 -6.17 -0.15
N ALA A 277 9.45 -7.03 0.72
CA ALA A 277 10.78 -6.84 1.32
C ALA A 277 11.92 -6.76 0.29
N LEU A 278 11.84 -7.55 -0.80
CA LEU A 278 12.83 -7.50 -1.89
C LEU A 278 12.75 -6.19 -2.66
N GLU A 279 11.53 -5.69 -2.93
CA GLU A 279 11.34 -4.39 -3.56
C GLU A 279 11.85 -3.26 -2.66
N THR A 280 11.53 -3.29 -1.36
CA THR A 280 12.04 -2.32 -0.37
C THR A 280 13.57 -2.25 -0.39
N ARG A 281 14.24 -3.41 -0.46
CA ARG A 281 15.70 -3.51 -0.57
C ARG A 281 16.19 -2.93 -1.90
N TRP A 282 15.51 -3.21 -3.00
CA TRP A 282 15.88 -2.65 -4.31
C TRP A 282 15.77 -1.13 -4.32
N ARG A 283 14.69 -0.55 -3.78
CA ARG A 283 14.52 0.91 -3.64
C ARG A 283 15.67 1.55 -2.86
N GLN A 284 16.11 0.91 -1.77
CA GLN A 284 17.28 1.36 -1.00
C GLN A 284 18.58 1.34 -1.81
N ILE A 285 18.78 0.30 -2.64
CA ILE A 285 19.96 0.18 -3.52
C ILE A 285 19.93 1.29 -4.58
N ALA A 286 18.80 1.46 -5.26
CA ALA A 286 18.62 2.49 -6.28
C ALA A 286 18.88 3.91 -5.72
N GLN A 287 18.33 4.23 -4.54
CA GLN A 287 18.57 5.51 -3.88
C GLN A 287 20.05 5.70 -3.51
N SER A 288 20.73 4.66 -3.03
CA SER A 288 22.16 4.71 -2.71
C SER A 288 23.01 5.02 -3.95
N ILE A 289 22.69 4.38 -5.09
CA ILE A 289 23.35 4.63 -6.37
C ILE A 289 23.16 6.09 -6.81
N CYS A 290 21.91 6.58 -6.82
CA CYS A 290 21.63 7.96 -7.20
C CYS A 290 22.34 8.97 -6.29
N SER A 291 22.26 8.79 -4.97
CA SER A 291 22.96 9.66 -4.03
C SER A 291 24.49 9.62 -4.19
N GLN A 292 25.08 8.49 -4.58
CA GLN A 292 26.51 8.42 -4.88
C GLN A 292 26.86 9.17 -6.17
N ALA A 293 26.06 8.98 -7.22
CA ALA A 293 26.27 9.65 -8.51
C ALA A 293 26.14 11.17 -8.37
N GLU A 294 25.13 11.66 -7.63
CA GLU A 294 24.93 13.08 -7.35
C GLU A 294 26.12 13.69 -6.58
N ARG A 295 26.64 13.00 -5.55
CA ARG A 295 27.82 13.48 -4.80
C ARG A 295 29.08 13.56 -5.65
N LYS A 296 29.23 12.68 -6.64
CA LYS A 296 30.38 12.72 -7.55
C LYS A 296 30.22 13.76 -8.65
N ALA A 297 29.00 13.97 -9.14
CA ALA A 297 28.70 15.01 -10.13
C ALA A 297 28.81 16.41 -9.53
N ASN A 298 28.36 16.57 -8.28
CA ASN A 298 28.50 17.77 -7.48
C ASN A 298 29.40 17.47 -6.27
N PRO A 299 30.73 17.42 -6.45
CA PRO A 299 31.66 17.31 -5.34
C PRO A 299 31.64 18.64 -4.58
N THR A 300 30.60 18.86 -3.78
CA THR A 300 30.47 20.04 -2.94
C THR A 300 31.65 19.99 -1.98
N THR A 301 32.62 20.89 -2.18
CA THR A 301 33.56 21.27 -1.13
C THR A 301 32.73 21.54 0.11
N ALA A 302 33.12 21.02 1.27
CA ALA A 302 32.34 21.19 2.51
C ALA A 302 32.25 22.68 2.86
N ILE A 303 31.22 23.37 2.33
CA ILE A 303 30.88 24.73 2.65
C ILE A 303 29.79 24.63 3.71
N ASN A 304 30.09 25.17 4.88
CA ASN A 304 29.19 25.24 6.01
C ASN A 304 28.09 26.25 5.68
N ILE A 305 26.97 25.81 5.10
CA ILE A 305 25.86 26.70 4.72
C ILE A 305 25.04 26.99 5.98
N VAL A 306 25.16 28.21 6.48
CA VAL A 306 24.19 28.81 7.42
C VAL A 306 22.93 29.12 6.61
N ALA A 307 21.87 28.36 6.83
CA ALA A 307 20.62 28.49 6.10
C ALA A 307 19.76 29.61 6.70
N ASP A 308 19.63 30.73 5.99
CA ASP A 308 18.50 31.66 6.15
C ASP A 308 17.34 31.15 5.28
N GLY A 309 16.17 31.01 5.90
CA GLY A 309 15.00 30.41 5.28
C GLY A 309 14.33 31.31 4.25
N SER A 310 14.12 30.79 3.04
CA SER A 310 12.90 30.99 2.27
C SER A 310 12.86 30.09 1.03
N ASP A 311 11.63 29.71 0.74
CA ASP A 311 11.04 29.31 -0.54
C ASP A 311 11.11 27.86 -1.05
N ALA A 312 9.87 27.42 -1.30
CA ALA A 312 9.41 26.19 -1.87
C ALA A 312 9.51 26.28 -3.39
N ASP A 313 10.12 25.27 -4.00
CA ASP A 313 10.01 25.02 -5.43
C ASP A 313 9.55 23.57 -5.61
N VAL A 314 8.25 23.39 -5.80
CA VAL A 314 7.62 22.09 -6.03
C VAL A 314 7.81 21.77 -7.50
N ARG A 315 8.71 20.84 -7.77
CA ARG A 315 8.99 20.32 -9.10
C ARG A 315 7.83 19.44 -9.57
N GLU A 316 6.99 20.01 -10.43
CA GLU A 316 5.88 19.35 -11.11
C GLU A 316 6.44 18.41 -12.21
N CYS A 317 6.14 17.12 -12.13
CA CYS A 317 6.49 16.13 -13.15
C CYS A 317 5.27 15.21 -13.39
N ASP A 318 4.24 15.78 -13.99
CA ASP A 318 3.07 15.03 -14.47
C ASP A 318 3.29 14.65 -15.94
N VAL A 319 3.74 13.42 -16.17
CA VAL A 319 3.58 12.72 -17.45
C VAL A 319 2.73 11.49 -17.17
N PHE A 320 1.41 11.71 -17.12
CA PHE A 320 0.43 10.63 -17.08
C PHE A 320 0.19 10.13 -18.51
N PHE A 321 0.49 8.86 -18.77
CA PHE A 321 0.12 8.19 -20.03
C PHE A 321 -1.38 7.86 -20.03
N ASP A 322 -2.02 7.89 -21.21
CA ASP A 322 -3.39 7.44 -21.39
C ASP A 322 -3.50 5.94 -21.06
N THR A 323 -4.47 5.61 -20.19
CA THR A 323 -4.63 4.27 -19.60
C THR A 323 -5.07 3.24 -20.66
N ALA A 324 -5.82 3.67 -21.68
CA ALA A 324 -6.30 2.77 -22.73
C ALA A 324 -5.17 2.30 -23.67
N ASP A 325 -4.26 3.20 -24.02
CA ASP A 325 -3.11 2.91 -24.90
C ASP A 325 -2.10 1.97 -24.22
N TYR A 326 -1.92 2.13 -22.91
CA TYR A 326 -1.07 1.23 -22.12
C TYR A 326 -1.60 -0.20 -22.07
N ASP A 327 -2.90 -0.36 -21.77
CA ASP A 327 -3.51 -1.68 -21.65
C ASP A 327 -3.45 -2.44 -22.98
N GLN A 328 -3.66 -1.77 -24.12
CA GLN A 328 -3.58 -2.40 -25.44
C GLN A 328 -2.14 -2.77 -25.84
N ALA A 329 -1.15 -1.90 -25.57
CA ALA A 329 0.25 -2.19 -25.88
C ALA A 329 0.81 -3.37 -25.06
N VAL A 330 0.45 -3.47 -23.78
CA VAL A 330 0.88 -4.58 -22.92
C VAL A 330 0.22 -5.90 -23.32
N ILE A 331 -1.06 -5.87 -23.70
CA ILE A 331 -1.76 -7.08 -24.21
C ILE A 331 -1.13 -7.56 -25.52
N GLU A 332 -0.79 -6.65 -26.45
CA GLU A 332 -0.17 -7.01 -27.72
C GLU A 332 1.27 -7.55 -27.59
N ASP A 333 2.06 -6.99 -26.66
CA ASP A 333 3.41 -7.50 -26.37
C ASP A 333 3.36 -8.87 -25.70
N TYR A 334 2.41 -9.06 -24.77
CA TYR A 334 2.17 -10.34 -24.11
C TYR A 334 1.76 -11.43 -25.12
N LEU A 335 0.81 -11.14 -26.02
CA LEU A 335 0.37 -12.06 -27.06
C LEU A 335 1.47 -12.38 -28.09
N ARG A 336 2.44 -11.48 -28.29
CA ARG A 336 3.61 -11.72 -29.16
C ARG A 336 4.59 -12.74 -28.57
N HIS A 337 4.64 -12.86 -27.24
CA HIS A 337 5.61 -13.69 -26.53
C HIS A 337 5.06 -15.02 -25.99
N GLU A 338 3.74 -15.22 -25.98
CA GLU A 338 3.14 -16.55 -25.76
C GLU A 338 3.38 -17.47 -26.97
N GLY A 339 4.51 -18.20 -26.96
CA GLY A 339 4.76 -19.27 -27.92
C GLY A 339 6.22 -19.47 -28.33
N LYS A 340 7.12 -18.55 -27.97
CA LYS A 340 8.56 -18.69 -28.22
C LYS A 340 9.30 -18.50 -26.91
N GLY A 341 9.77 -19.60 -26.33
CA GLY A 341 10.64 -19.65 -25.15
C GLY A 341 12.03 -19.08 -25.44
N SER A 342 12.09 -17.84 -25.90
CA SER A 342 13.31 -17.09 -26.18
C SER A 342 13.20 -15.82 -25.37
N GLY A 343 13.62 -15.89 -24.11
CA GLY A 343 13.85 -14.69 -23.32
C GLY A 343 14.82 -13.75 -24.05
N PRO A 344 14.72 -12.43 -23.84
CA PRO A 344 15.65 -11.49 -24.45
C PRO A 344 17.08 -11.85 -24.03
N SER A 345 17.92 -12.18 -25.01
CA SER A 345 19.36 -12.20 -24.81
C SER A 345 19.82 -10.76 -24.59
N ILE A 346 20.22 -10.48 -23.35
CA ILE A 346 21.05 -9.33 -22.99
C ILE A 346 22.42 -9.91 -22.65
#